data_AF-A0A6G3RCA6-F1
#
_entry.id   AF-A0A6G3RCA6-F1
#
_cell.length_a   1.000
_cell.length_b   1.000
_cell.length_c   1.000
_cell.angle_alpha   90.00
_cell.angle_beta   90.00
_cell.angle_gamma   90.00
#
_symmetry.space_group_name_H-M   'P 1'
#
loop_
_entity.id
_entity.type
_entity.pdbx_description
1 polymer ?
#
loop_
_entity_poly.entity_id
_entity_poly.type
_entity_poly.pdbx_seq_one_letter_code
_entity_poly.pdbx_strand_id
1 'polypeptide(L)' 'MSGTTFRSGVFGSYPLPNAGPDARPSESLLRSVAGVLVGYGYPPLASVEDWSALESALTAFLFPPKIPKEQ' A
#
# COMPACT_ATOMS: atom_id res chain seq x y z
N MET A 1 8.49 -5.16 34.68
CA MET A 1 8.90 -5.01 33.26
C MET A 1 8.02 -5.94 32.44
N SER A 2 6.89 -5.43 31.92
CA SER A 2 5.99 -6.22 31.08
C SER A 2 6.51 -6.17 29.65
N GLY A 3 7.12 -7.27 29.21
CA GLY A 3 7.53 -7.44 27.83
C GLY A 3 6.29 -7.42 26.95
N THR A 4 6.15 -6.36 26.15
CA THR A 4 5.23 -6.35 25.01
C THR A 4 5.72 -7.41 24.05
N THR A 5 4.99 -8.53 23.97
CA THR A 5 5.19 -9.54 22.93
C THR A 5 5.02 -8.85 21.58
N PHE A 6 6.13 -8.56 20.92
CA PHE A 6 6.16 -8.13 19.52
C PHE A 6 5.57 -9.29 18.72
N ARG A 7 4.27 -9.24 18.45
CA ARG A 7 3.62 -10.22 17.58
C ARG A 7 4.17 -9.95 16.19
N SER A 8 5.24 -10.67 15.86
CA SER A 8 5.85 -10.78 14.54
C SER A 8 4.81 -11.40 13.60
N GLY A 9 3.80 -10.61 13.24
CA GLY A 9 2.77 -10.98 12.30
C GLY A 9 3.33 -10.78 10.91
N VAL A 10 3.93 -11.85 10.38
CA VAL A 10 4.32 -12.00 8.97
C VAL A 10 5.29 -10.92 8.51
N PHE A 11 6.56 -11.31 8.32
CA PHE A 11 7.47 -10.60 7.43
C PHE A 11 6.73 -10.41 6.10
N GLY A 12 6.24 -9.19 5.85
CA GLY A 12 5.43 -8.84 4.71
C GLY A 12 6.30 -8.92 3.46
N SER A 13 6.41 -10.12 2.90
CA SER A 13 6.97 -10.29 1.56
C SER A 13 6.05 -9.53 0.62
N TYR A 14 6.50 -8.37 0.18
CA TYR A 14 5.92 -7.71 -0.96
C TYR A 14 6.46 -8.40 -2.22
N PRO A 15 5.59 -8.66 -3.21
CA PRO A 15 4.19 -8.28 -3.25
C PRO A 15 3.24 -9.14 -2.41
N LEU A 16 2.13 -8.56 -1.94
CA LEU A 16 1.13 -9.27 -1.14
C LEU A 16 0.50 -10.40 -1.98
N PRO A 17 0.26 -11.58 -1.39
CA PRO A 17 -0.38 -12.68 -2.09
C PRO A 17 -1.79 -12.26 -2.55
N ASN A 18 -1.92 -12.08 -3.86
CA ASN A 18 -3.12 -11.92 -4.67
C ASN A 18 -4.39 -11.62 -3.87
N ALA A 19 -4.59 -10.35 -3.50
CA ALA A 19 -5.94 -9.88 -3.22
C ALA A 19 -6.74 -9.99 -4.52
N GLY A 20 -8.01 -10.39 -4.44
CA GLY A 20 -8.85 -10.70 -5.61
C GLY A 20 -9.02 -9.51 -6.58
N PRO A 21 -9.85 -9.63 -7.62
CA PRO A 21 -10.06 -8.57 -8.61
C PRO A 21 -10.50 -7.22 -8.03
N ASP A 22 -11.01 -7.20 -6.79
CA ASP A 22 -11.40 -6.00 -6.04
C ASP A 22 -10.36 -5.56 -4.99
N ALA A 23 -9.10 -5.99 -5.15
CA ALA A 23 -8.00 -5.57 -4.31
C ALA A 23 -7.79 -4.06 -4.36
N ARG A 24 -8.28 -3.36 -3.33
CA ARG A 24 -8.06 -1.93 -3.16
C ARG A 24 -7.37 -1.63 -1.84
N PRO A 25 -6.39 -0.72 -1.83
CA PRO A 25 -5.83 -0.22 -0.58
C PRO A 25 -6.94 0.47 0.24
N SER A 26 -6.92 0.27 1.55
CA SER A 26 -7.90 0.93 2.42
C SER A 26 -7.72 2.45 2.39
N GLU A 27 -8.81 3.19 2.57
CA GLU A 27 -8.76 4.65 2.64
C GLU A 27 -7.82 5.14 3.75
N SER A 28 -7.78 4.43 4.88
CA SER A 28 -6.84 4.69 5.97
C SER A 28 -5.38 4.57 5.55
N LEU A 29 -5.04 3.59 4.70
CA LEU A 29 -3.70 3.42 4.16
C LEU A 29 -3.36 4.54 3.20
N LEU A 30 -4.30 4.91 2.31
CA LEU A 30 -4.12 6.02 1.37
C LEU A 30 -3.84 7.34 2.09
N ARG A 31 -4.62 7.66 3.13
CA ARG A 31 -4.42 8.88 3.94
C ARG A 31 -3.08 8.86 4.69
N SER A 32 -2.67 7.70 5.20
CA SER A 32 -1.38 7.54 5.88
C SER A 32 -0.22 7.78 4.91
N VAL A 33 -0.24 7.15 3.72
CA VAL A 33 0.79 7.33 2.69
C VAL A 33 0.82 8.77 2.18
N ALA A 34 -0.34 9.41 1.98
CA ALA A 34 -0.41 10.82 1.61
C ALA A 34 0.28 11.72 2.65
N GLY A 35 0.04 11.48 3.95
CA GLY A 35 0.73 12.21 5.02
C GLY A 35 2.24 11.99 5.02
N VAL A 36 2.70 10.77 4.75
CA VAL A 36 4.12 10.45 4.62
C VAL A 36 4.75 11.18 3.44
N LEU A 37 4.10 11.19 2.27
CA LEU A 37 4.59 11.89 1.08
C LEU A 37 4.81 13.39 1.35
N VAL A 38 3.88 14.03 2.06
CA VAL A 38 4.04 15.43 2.48
C VAL A 38 5.24 15.61 3.41
N GLY A 39 5.47 14.67 4.34
CA GLY A 39 6.65 14.66 5.21
C GLY A 39 7.98 14.53 4.46
N TYR A 40 7.98 13.94 3.27
CA TYR A 40 9.13 13.85 2.37
C TYR A 40 9.28 15.06 1.42
N GLY A 41 8.41 16.06 1.52
CA GLY A 41 8.47 17.28 0.71
C GLY A 41 7.66 17.22 -0.59
N TYR A 42 6.84 16.18 -0.79
CA TYR A 42 5.87 16.18 -1.88
C TYR A 42 4.68 17.10 -1.57
N PRO A 43 4.05 17.71 -2.59
CA PRO A 43 2.85 18.52 -2.39
C PRO A 43 1.69 17.67 -1.84
N PRO A 44 0.81 18.25 -0.98
CA PRO A 44 -0.41 17.58 -0.54
C PRO A 44 -1.33 17.25 -1.71
N LEU A 45 -1.99 16.10 -1.66
CA LEU A 45 -2.99 15.70 -2.65
C LEU A 45 -4.23 16.59 -2.51
N ALA A 46 -4.52 17.40 -3.53
CA ALA A 46 -5.58 18.39 -3.49
C ALA A 46 -6.76 18.05 -4.42
N SER A 47 -6.53 17.26 -5.47
CA SER A 47 -7.55 16.89 -6.45
C SER A 47 -7.94 15.42 -6.36
N VAL A 48 -9.15 15.11 -6.85
CA VAL A 48 -9.63 13.71 -6.97
C VAL A 48 -8.70 12.89 -7.88
N GLU A 49 -8.11 13.52 -8.90
CA GLU A 49 -7.12 12.88 -9.78
C GLU A 49 -5.85 12.48 -9.02
N ASP A 50 -5.33 13.34 -8.13
CA ASP A 50 -4.15 13.02 -7.32
C ASP A 50 -4.40 11.81 -6.40
N TRP A 51 -5.59 11.76 -5.80
CA TRP A 51 -6.02 10.63 -4.97
C TRP A 51 -6.16 9.34 -5.78
N SER A 52 -6.75 9.42 -6.98
CA SER A 52 -6.91 8.26 -7.87
C SER A 52 -5.57 7.75 -8.42
N ALA A 53 -4.63 8.65 -8.71
CA ALA A 53 -3.28 8.30 -9.12
C ALA A 53 -2.51 7.60 -8.00
N LEU A 54 -2.61 8.10 -6.76
CA LEU A 54 -2.01 7.44 -5.60
C LEU A 54 -2.62 6.05 -5.36
N GLU A 55 -3.95 5.93 -5.39
CA GLU A 55 -4.65 4.65 -5.23
C GLU A 55 -4.18 3.62 -6.27
N SER A 56 -4.12 4.03 -7.54
CA SER A 56 -3.68 3.16 -8.64
C SER A 56 -2.22 2.73 -8.49
N ALA A 57 -1.32 3.66 -8.19
CA ALA A 57 0.10 3.36 -8.00
C ALA A 57 0.34 2.42 -6.81
N LEU A 58 -0.37 2.67 -5.71
CA LEU A 58 -0.27 1.85 -4.51
C LEU A 58 -0.85 0.44 -4.75
N THR A 59 -1.97 0.34 -5.48
CA THR A 59 -2.56 -0.94 -5.89
C THR A 59 -1.56 -1.74 -6.73
N ALA A 60 -0.93 -1.13 -7.73
CA ALA A 60 0.05 -1.79 -8.57
C ALA A 60 1.30 -2.26 -7.79
N PHE A 61 1.72 -1.50 -6.77
CA PHE A 61 2.86 -1.84 -5.92
C PHE A 61 2.54 -2.99 -4.95
N LEU A 62 1.36 -2.95 -4.31
CA LEU A 62 0.96 -3.93 -3.29
C LEU A 62 0.46 -5.23 -3.92
N PHE A 63 -0.25 -5.13 -5.04
CA PHE A 63 -0.93 -6.22 -5.74
C PHE A 63 -0.49 -6.28 -7.21
N PRO A 64 0.81 -6.46 -7.51
CA PRO A 64 1.24 -6.60 -8.88
C PRO A 64 0.55 -7.79 -9.54
N PRO A 65 0.24 -7.66 -10.84
CA PRO A 65 -0.33 -8.77 -11.59
C PRO A 65 0.61 -9.96 -11.47
N LYS A 66 0.03 -11.13 -11.23
CA LYS A 66 0.76 -12.40 -11.23
C LYS A 66 1.35 -12.60 -12.62
N ILE A 67 2.62 -12.24 -12.81
CA ILE A 67 3.36 -12.60 -14.02
C ILE A 67 3.36 -14.14 -14.03
N PRO A 68 2.77 -14.80 -15.03
CA PRO A 68 2.91 -16.24 -15.14
C PRO A 68 4.41 -16.50 -15.23
N LYS A 69 4.95 -17.27 -14.28
CA LYS A 69 6.27 -17.86 -14.49
C LYS A 69 6.10 -18.84 -15.63
N GLU A 70 6.52 -18.44 -16.82
CA GLU A 70 6.77 -19.37 -17.90
C GLU A 70 7.81 -20.40 -17.41
N GLN A 71 7.60 -21.64 -17.82
CA GLN A 71 8.04 -22.89 -17.19
C GLN A 71 9.55 -23.09 -17.15
#